data_AF-A0A1D2Q8D5-F1
#
_entry.id   AF-A0A1D2Q8D5-F1
#
_cell.length_a   1.000
_cell.length_b   1.000
_cell.length_c   1.000
_cell.angle_alpha   90.00
_cell.angle_beta   90.00
_cell.angle_gamma   90.00
#
_symmetry.space_group_name_H-M   'P 1'
#
loop_
_entity.id
_entity.type
_entity.pdbx_description
1 polymer ?
#
loop_
_entity_poly.entity_id
_entity_poly.type
_entity_poly.pdbx_seq_one_letter_code
_entity_poly.pdbx_strand_id
1 'polypeptide(L)' 'MGEYGAETEQIADIAEMEITEPTLTWLEVSQPQQPIPLGKNDRVIDSRFNEQHDVWEVLLVALPDEEEES' A
#
# COMPACT_ATOMS: atom_id res chain seq x y z
N MET A 1 -4.61 -19.76 15.40
CA MET A 1 -4.28 -19.86 13.96
C MET A 1 -4.92 -18.63 13.36
N GLY A 2 -4.16 -17.54 13.34
CA GLY A 2 -4.67 -16.19 13.04
C GLY A 2 -4.82 -15.99 11.55
N GLU A 3 -5.78 -15.17 11.17
CA GLU A 3 -6.17 -14.91 9.78
C GLU A 3 -5.17 -13.92 9.17
N TYR A 4 -3.97 -14.38 8.80
CA TYR A 4 -2.92 -13.52 8.23
C TYR A 4 -3.01 -13.38 6.69
N GLY A 5 -3.98 -14.02 6.04
CA GLY A 5 -4.05 -14.12 4.57
C GLY A 5 -4.75 -12.94 3.91
N ALA A 6 -5.98 -12.65 4.35
CA ALA A 6 -6.90 -11.78 3.62
C ALA A 6 -6.45 -10.30 3.53
N GLU A 7 -5.69 -9.81 4.52
CA GLU A 7 -5.29 -8.40 4.57
C GLU A 7 -3.98 -8.15 3.83
N THR A 8 -3.06 -9.12 3.83
CA THR A 8 -1.87 -9.05 2.97
C THR A 8 -2.23 -9.12 1.49
N GLU A 9 -3.36 -9.76 1.15
CA GLU A 9 -3.86 -9.83 -0.23
C GLU A 9 -4.23 -8.45 -0.77
N GLN A 10 -4.93 -7.59 -0.02
CA GLN A 10 -5.26 -6.22 -0.49
C GLN A 10 -4.03 -5.32 -0.67
N ILE A 11 -3.03 -5.48 0.19
CA ILE A 11 -1.78 -4.71 0.12
C ILE A 11 -0.92 -5.22 -1.06
N ALA A 12 -0.88 -6.54 -1.26
CA ALA A 12 -0.25 -7.14 -2.44
C ALA A 12 -0.95 -6.69 -3.74
N ASP A 13 -2.28 -6.59 -3.74
CA ASP A 13 -3.07 -6.14 -4.90
C ASP A 13 -2.59 -4.77 -5.39
N ILE A 14 -2.38 -3.80 -4.48
CA ILE A 14 -1.88 -2.46 -4.83
C ILE A 14 -0.45 -2.49 -5.40
N ALA A 15 0.42 -3.35 -4.86
CA ALA A 15 1.78 -3.51 -5.38
C ALA A 15 1.82 -4.26 -6.73
N GLU A 16 0.79 -5.04 -7.05
CA GLU A 16 0.65 -5.79 -8.31
C GLU A 16 -0.22 -5.06 -9.36
N MET A 17 -0.85 -3.94 -9.00
CA MET A 17 -1.62 -3.12 -9.93
C MET A 17 -0.71 -2.45 -10.96
N GLU A 18 -1.01 -2.62 -12.24
CA GLU A 18 -0.39 -1.87 -13.34
C GLU A 18 -0.83 -0.40 -13.28
N ILE A 19 -0.05 0.43 -12.58
CA ILE A 19 -0.25 1.88 -12.49
C ILE A 19 0.34 2.51 -13.75
N THR A 20 -0.49 3.11 -14.61
CA THR A 20 -0.03 3.82 -15.83
C THR A 20 0.15 5.32 -15.63
N GLU A 21 -0.39 5.88 -14.55
CA GLU A 21 -0.34 7.30 -14.20
C GLU A 21 -0.19 7.46 -12.68
N PRO A 22 0.46 8.54 -12.19
CA PRO A 22 0.58 8.79 -10.76
C PRO A 22 -0.77 8.77 -10.05
N THR A 23 -0.95 7.83 -9.12
CA THR A 23 -2.23 7.58 -8.45
C THR A 23 -2.08 7.78 -6.95
N LEU A 24 -2.96 8.59 -6.36
CA LEU A 24 -3.00 8.82 -4.92
C LEU A 24 -4.05 7.90 -4.28
N THR A 25 -3.65 7.09 -3.31
CA THR A 25 -4.55 6.12 -2.67
C THR A 25 -4.31 5.98 -1.17
N TRP A 26 -5.36 5.61 -0.44
CA TRP A 26 -5.30 5.28 0.99
C TRP A 26 -5.24 3.76 1.16
N LEU A 27 -4.33 3.31 2.03
CA LEU A 27 -4.13 1.91 2.35
C LEU A 27 -4.39 1.70 3.85
N GLU A 28 -5.23 0.73 4.18
CA GLU A 28 -5.52 0.35 5.56
C GLU A 28 -4.53 -0.70 6.04
N VAL A 29 -3.84 -0.40 7.15
CA VAL A 29 -2.78 -1.22 7.73
C VAL A 29 -3.19 -1.60 9.14
N SER A 30 -3.76 -2.79 9.29
CA SER A 30 -4.13 -3.36 10.59
C SER A 30 -2.92 -3.85 11.39
N GLN A 31 -1.79 -4.08 10.73
CA GLN A 31 -0.57 -4.62 11.35
C GLN A 31 0.65 -3.74 11.06
N PRO A 32 0.78 -2.57 11.71
CA PRO A 32 1.84 -1.59 11.41
C PRO A 32 3.27 -2.09 11.72
N GLN A 33 3.41 -3.23 12.41
CA GLN A 33 4.69 -3.87 12.68
C GLN A 33 5.19 -4.74 11.52
N GLN A 34 4.32 -5.06 10.55
CA GLN A 34 4.70 -5.80 9.35
C GLN A 34 5.10 -4.85 8.23
N PRO A 35 6.12 -5.21 7.42
CA PRO A 35 6.47 -4.44 6.24
C PRO A 35 5.32 -4.45 5.22
N ILE A 36 5.08 -3.29 4.61
CA ILE A 36 4.10 -3.11 3.54
C ILE A 36 4.87 -3.19 2.22
N PRO A 37 4.56 -4.15 1.32
CA PRO A 37 5.13 -4.15 -0.02
C PRO A 37 4.62 -2.91 -0.77
N LEU A 38 5.54 -2.12 -1.30
CA LEU A 38 5.28 -0.95 -2.12
C LEU A 38 6.08 -1.08 -3.43
N GLY A 39 5.59 -0.46 -4.50
CA GLY A 39 6.32 -0.33 -5.75
C GLY A 39 7.63 0.44 -5.54
N LYS A 40 8.61 0.23 -6.44
CA LYS A 40 9.96 0.81 -6.33
C LYS A 40 9.94 2.34 -6.26
N ASN A 41 8.98 2.95 -6.96
CA ASN A 41 8.83 4.39 -7.08
C ASN A 41 7.78 4.97 -6.13
N ASP A 42 7.03 4.12 -5.44
CA ASP A 42 5.94 4.54 -4.58
C ASP A 42 6.45 5.30 -3.36
N ARG A 43 5.64 6.23 -2.87
CA ARG A 43 6.00 7.04 -1.71
C ARG A 43 4.84 7.20 -0.76
N VAL A 44 5.12 6.99 0.52
CA VAL A 44 4.21 7.38 1.60
C VAL A 44 4.23 8.89 1.73
N ILE A 45 3.04 9.49 1.69
CA ILE A 45 2.82 10.93 1.79
C ILE A 45 2.36 11.31 3.19
N ASP A 46 1.44 10.54 3.75
CA ASP A 46 0.87 10.78 5.08
C ASP A 46 0.46 9.46 5.75
N SER A 47 0.33 9.48 7.07
CA SER A 47 -0.17 8.33 7.82
C SER A 47 -0.91 8.79 9.06
N ARG A 48 -2.08 8.20 9.33
CA ARG A 48 -2.85 8.48 10.54
C ARG A 48 -3.44 7.21 11.12
N PHE A 49 -3.58 7.18 12.43
CA PHE A 49 -4.27 6.10 13.10
C PHE A 49 -5.77 6.38 13.14
N ASN A 50 -6.57 5.45 12.62
CA ASN A 50 -8.02 5.49 12.66
C ASN A 50 -8.52 4.67 13.87
N GLU A 51 -8.81 5.36 14.97
CA GLU A 51 -9.28 4.76 16.23
C GLU A 51 -10.61 4.00 16.11
N GLN A 52 -11.44 4.35 15.11
CA GLN A 52 -12.74 3.70 14.93
C GLN A 52 -12.61 2.29 14.36
N HIS A 53 -11.55 2.07 13.58
CA HIS A 53 -11.29 0.82 12.88
C HIS A 53 -10.05 0.08 13.43
N ASP A 54 -9.29 0.69 14.35
CA ASP A 54 -8.04 0.15 14.91
C ASP A 54 -6.97 -0.13 13.84
N VAL A 55 -6.95 0.68 12.77
CA VAL A 55 -6.02 0.56 11.64
C VAL A 55 -5.23 1.83 11.43
N TRP A 56 -4.04 1.71 10.84
CA TRP A 56 -3.35 2.85 10.26
C TRP A 56 -3.82 3.07 8.84
N GLU A 57 -4.30 4.26 8.54
CA GLU A 57 -4.56 4.70 7.17
C GLU A 57 -3.29 5.39 6.65
N VAL A 58 -2.70 4.83 5.61
CA VAL A 58 -1.46 5.33 4.98
C VAL A 58 -1.80 5.87 3.61
N LEU A 59 -1.56 7.16 3.40
CA LEU A 59 -1.68 7.80 2.09
C LEU A 59 -0.39 7.58 1.32
N LEU A 60 -0.50 6.98 0.14
CA LEU A 60 0.62 6.77 -0.76
C LEU A 60 0.33 7.34 -2.14
N VAL A 61 1.40 7.78 -2.80
CA VAL A 61 1.42 8.00 -4.24
C VAL A 61 2.07 6.78 -4.88
N ALA A 62 1.29 6.07 -5.68
CA ALA A 62 1.77 5.02 -6.55
C ALA A 62 2.20 5.67 -7.86
N LEU A 63 3.43 5.41 -8.28
CA LEU A 63 3.96 5.92 -9.54
C LEU A 63 4.04 4.78 -10.56
N PRO A 64 3.82 5.07 -11.85
CA PRO A 64 4.07 4.06 -12.86
C PRO A 64 5.50 3.56 -12.74
N ASP A 65 5.68 2.25 -12.83
CA ASP A 65 7.00 1.70 -13.11
C ASP A 65 7.41 2.24 -14.48
N GLU A 66 8.44 3.06 -14.51
CA GLU A 66 9.15 3.33 -15.75
C GLU A 66 9.70 1.97 -16.18
N GLU A 67 9.01 1.28 -17.11
CA GLU A 67 9.60 0.17 -17.81
C GLU A 67 11.00 0.64 -18.23
N GLU A 68 12.05 -0.06 -17.77
CA GLU A 68 13.41 0.18 -18.25
C GLU A 68 13.37 -0.01 -19.77
N GLU A 69 13.11 1.07 -20.53
CA GLU A 69 13.28 1.15 -21.97
C GLU A 69 14.76 0.84 -22.24
N SER A 70 15.05 -0.45 -22.45
CA SER A 70 16.35 -0.99 -22.81
C SER A 70 16.51 -1.06 -24.33
#